data_AF-A0A481CAH1-F1
#
_entry.id   AF-A0A481CAH1-F1
#
_cell.length_a   1.000
_cell.length_b   1.000
_cell.length_c   1.000
_cell.angle_alpha   90.00
_cell.angle_beta   90.00
_cell.angle_gamma   90.00
#
_symmetry.space_group_name_H-M   'P 1'
#
loop_
_entity.id
_entity.type
_entity.pdbx_description
1 polymer ?
#
loop_
_entity_poly.entity_id
_entity_poly.type
_entity_poly.pdbx_seq_one_letter_code
_entity_poly.pdbx_strand_id
1 'polypeptide(L)'
;MARRPRAPAAYGEDFSFVSPLVKYLLFFFNMLFWVISMVMVAVGIYARLMKHAEAALACLAVDPAILLIVVGVLMFLLTFCGCIGSLRENICLLQTFSLCLTIVFLLQLAAGVLGFVFSDKARGKVNEIINNAIVHYRDDLDLQNLIDFGQKKFGCCGGISYKDWSLNMYFNCSEDNPSRERCSVPYSCCLPVPNQLTGGSEDTHL
;
A
#
# COMPACT_ATOMS: atom_id res chain seq x y z
N MET A 1 32.14 25.51 62.33
CA MET A 1 31.18 24.40 62.51
C MET A 1 29.79 24.95 62.26
N ALA A 2 29.21 24.70 61.09
CA ALA A 2 27.80 24.97 60.80
C ALA A 2 27.35 24.05 59.66
N ARG A 3 26.76 22.91 60.00
CA ARG A 3 26.07 22.03 59.04
C ARG A 3 24.76 22.72 58.66
N ARG A 4 24.59 23.08 57.39
CA ARG A 4 23.25 23.37 56.85
C ARG A 4 22.52 22.04 56.61
N PRO A 5 21.23 21.93 56.96
CA PRO A 5 20.46 20.73 56.72
C PRO A 5 20.26 20.50 55.22
N ARG A 6 20.40 19.24 54.84
CA ARG A 6 20.20 18.69 53.50
C ARG A 6 18.73 18.88 53.11
N ALA A 7 18.45 19.78 52.18
CA ALA A 7 17.16 19.78 51.50
C ALA A 7 17.08 18.48 50.68
N PRO A 8 16.05 17.64 50.81
CA PRO A 8 15.76 16.66 49.80
C PRO A 8 15.38 17.45 48.54
N ALA A 9 16.18 17.34 47.49
CA ALA A 9 15.73 17.68 46.16
C ALA A 9 14.46 16.85 45.94
N ALA A 10 13.33 17.53 45.79
CA ALA A 10 12.09 16.93 45.35
C ALA A 10 12.40 16.25 44.00
N TYR A 11 12.64 14.95 44.08
CA TYR A 11 12.69 14.05 42.95
C TYR A 11 11.34 14.21 42.27
N GLY A 12 11.34 14.91 41.14
CA GLY A 12 10.14 15.31 40.43
C GLY A 12 9.19 14.13 40.32
N GLU A 13 8.01 14.32 40.87
CA GLU A 13 6.86 13.45 40.68
C GLU A 13 6.33 13.58 39.25
N ASP A 14 7.17 13.23 38.28
CA ASP A 14 6.77 12.97 36.90
C ASP A 14 6.72 11.45 36.69
N PHE A 15 6.13 10.73 37.65
CA PHE A 15 5.47 9.47 37.32
C PHE A 15 4.25 9.83 36.49
N SER A 16 4.50 10.04 35.20
CA SER A 16 3.48 10.10 34.15
C SER A 16 2.45 9.01 34.45
N PHE A 17 1.27 9.43 34.91
CA PHE A 17 0.13 8.54 35.08
C PHE A 17 -0.28 8.16 33.66
N VAL A 18 0.44 7.20 33.06
CA VAL A 18 0.05 6.57 31.82
C VAL A 18 -1.31 6.00 32.11
N SER A 19 -2.35 6.72 31.68
CA SER A 19 -3.71 6.35 31.99
C SER A 19 -3.90 4.89 31.61
N PRO A 20 -4.56 4.06 32.45
CA PRO A 20 -4.84 2.67 32.11
C PRO A 20 -5.42 2.54 30.70
N LEU A 21 -6.22 3.52 30.29
CA LEU A 21 -6.73 3.71 28.94
C LEU A 21 -5.64 3.65 27.86
N VAL A 22 -4.56 4.43 27.97
CA VAL A 22 -3.45 4.43 26.98
C VAL A 22 -2.80 3.06 26.89
N LYS A 23 -2.59 2.36 28.01
CA LYS A 23 -2.02 1.01 28.01
C LYS A 23 -2.92 0.01 27.27
N TYR A 24 -4.23 0.02 27.57
CA TYR A 24 -5.19 -0.85 26.91
C TYR A 24 -5.36 -0.51 25.43
N LEU A 25 -5.37 0.78 25.06
CA LEU A 25 -5.41 1.22 23.67
C LEU A 25 -4.17 0.77 22.90
N LEU A 26 -2.97 0.95 23.46
CA LEU A 26 -1.73 0.48 22.84
C LEU A 26 -1.75 -1.02 22.62
N PHE A 27 -2.18 -1.81 23.61
CA PHE A 27 -2.30 -3.26 23.45
C PHE A 27 -3.32 -3.64 22.37
N PHE A 28 -4.50 -3.01 22.38
CA PHE A 28 -5.56 -3.27 21.40
C PHE A 28 -5.11 -2.96 19.96
N PHE A 29 -4.53 -1.78 19.72
CA PHE A 29 -4.05 -1.41 18.40
C PHE A 29 -2.87 -2.27 17.93
N ASN A 30 -1.93 -2.61 18.82
CA ASN A 30 -0.84 -3.53 18.47
C ASN A 30 -1.38 -4.91 18.10
N MET A 31 -2.38 -5.44 18.82
CA MET A 31 -3.01 -6.72 18.50
C MET A 31 -3.73 -6.66 17.15
N LEU A 32 -4.48 -5.59 16.88
CA LEU A 32 -5.15 -5.38 15.59
C LEU A 32 -4.15 -5.35 14.43
N PHE A 33 -3.10 -4.53 14.54
CA PHE A 33 -2.08 -4.42 13.51
C PHE A 33 -1.27 -5.71 13.35
N TRP A 34 -1.09 -6.48 14.42
CA TRP A 34 -0.45 -7.80 14.36
C TRP A 34 -1.26 -8.79 13.52
N VAL A 35 -2.58 -8.85 13.72
CA VAL A 35 -3.48 -9.69 12.89
C VAL A 35 -3.46 -9.22 11.43
N ILE A 36 -3.57 -7.91 11.19
CA ILE A 36 -3.48 -7.35 9.82
C ILE A 36 -2.15 -7.72 9.17
N SER A 37 -1.04 -7.64 9.90
CA SER A 37 0.29 -7.98 9.39
C SER A 37 0.39 -9.47 9.01
N MET A 38 -0.20 -10.38 9.79
CA MET A 38 -0.27 -11.79 9.42
C MET A 38 -1.06 -12.02 8.14
N VAL A 39 -2.21 -11.36 7.99
CA VAL A 39 -3.02 -11.44 6.76
C VAL A 39 -2.24 -10.90 5.57
N MET A 40 -1.55 -9.77 5.73
CA MET A 40 -0.67 -9.23 4.69
C MET A 40 0.40 -10.25 4.28
N VAL A 41 1.16 -10.79 5.23
CA VAL A 41 2.19 -11.80 4.91
C VAL A 41 1.60 -13.02 4.20
N ALA A 42 0.44 -13.53 4.65
CA ALA A 42 -0.23 -14.66 4.02
C ALA A 42 -0.65 -14.36 2.57
N VAL A 43 -1.29 -13.20 2.33
CA VAL A 43 -1.69 -12.75 0.99
C VAL A 43 -0.46 -12.56 0.09
N GLY A 44 0.62 -11.99 0.62
CA GLY A 44 1.87 -11.80 -0.11
C GLY A 44 2.51 -13.13 -0.53
N ILE A 45 2.58 -14.10 0.38
CA ILE A 45 3.09 -15.45 0.07
C ILE A 45 2.20 -16.14 -0.95
N TYR A 46 0.88 -16.07 -0.79
CA TYR A 46 -0.08 -16.64 -1.74
C TYR A 46 0.09 -16.05 -3.15
N ALA A 47 0.17 -14.73 -3.26
CA ALA A 47 0.39 -14.03 -4.53
C ALA A 47 1.73 -14.42 -5.17
N ARG A 48 2.79 -14.62 -4.37
CA ARG A 48 4.09 -15.10 -4.88
C ARG A 48 4.02 -16.52 -5.42
N LEU A 49 3.35 -17.43 -4.72
CA LEU A 49 3.22 -18.82 -5.14
C LEU A 49 2.43 -18.95 -6.45
N MET A 50 1.36 -18.18 -6.60
CA MET A 50 0.60 -18.05 -7.85
C MET A 50 1.49 -17.59 -9.02
N LYS A 51 2.25 -16.51 -8.82
CA LYS A 51 3.15 -15.97 -9.87
C LYS A 51 4.29 -16.91 -10.25
N HIS A 52 4.84 -17.66 -9.28
CA HIS A 52 5.92 -18.62 -9.54
C HIS A 52 5.48 -19.83 -10.39
N ALA A 53 4.18 -20.11 -10.49
CA ALA A 53 3.66 -21.13 -11.39
C ALA A 53 3.68 -20.69 -12.87
N GLU A 54 3.68 -19.38 -13.15
CA GLU A 54 3.47 -18.81 -14.48
C GLU A 54 4.69 -18.08 -15.07
N ALA A 55 5.69 -17.66 -14.26
CA ALA A 55 6.79 -16.82 -14.77
C ALA A 55 8.21 -17.22 -14.30
N ALA A 56 8.94 -17.89 -15.19
CA ALA A 56 10.39 -18.06 -15.14
C ALA A 56 11.11 -17.05 -16.05
N LEU A 57 10.74 -15.76 -16.03
CA LEU A 57 11.53 -14.71 -16.67
C LEU A 57 11.08 -13.31 -16.22
N ALA A 58 12.05 -12.39 -16.11
CA ALA A 58 11.94 -10.92 -16.04
C ALA A 58 12.26 -10.24 -14.69
N CYS A 59 13.53 -9.83 -14.61
CA CYS A 59 14.10 -8.55 -14.15
C CYS A 59 13.34 -7.67 -13.14
N LEU A 60 14.01 -7.41 -12.00
CA LEU A 60 14.21 -6.14 -11.26
C LEU A 60 13.08 -5.11 -11.08
N ALA A 61 11.84 -5.41 -11.47
CA ALA A 61 10.67 -4.71 -10.95
C ALA A 61 10.41 -5.24 -9.54
N VAL A 62 10.32 -4.32 -8.59
CA VAL A 62 9.96 -4.65 -7.22
C VAL A 62 8.54 -5.22 -7.25
N ASP A 63 8.41 -6.55 -7.19
CA ASP A 63 7.12 -7.24 -7.19
C ASP A 63 6.28 -6.69 -6.03
N PRO A 64 5.09 -6.14 -6.29
CA PRO A 64 4.19 -5.66 -5.25
C PRO A 64 3.96 -6.71 -4.16
N ALA A 65 3.99 -8.00 -4.51
CA ALA A 65 3.86 -9.10 -3.55
C ALA A 65 5.10 -9.22 -2.63
N ILE A 66 6.34 -9.01 -3.12
CA ILE A 66 7.54 -8.97 -2.26
C ILE A 66 7.45 -7.80 -1.28
N LEU A 67 7.09 -6.60 -1.75
CA LEU A 67 6.96 -5.44 -0.85
C LEU A 67 5.93 -5.70 0.24
N LEU A 68 4.80 -6.29 -0.13
CA LEU A 68 3.73 -6.63 0.79
C LEU A 68 4.24 -7.63 1.87
N ILE A 69 5.02 -8.64 1.48
CA ILE A 69 5.68 -9.57 2.43
C ILE A 69 6.66 -8.82 3.33
N VAL A 70 7.58 -8.03 2.77
CA VAL A 70 8.65 -7.35 3.54
C VAL A 70 8.03 -6.38 4.55
N VAL A 71 7.10 -5.53 4.12
CA VAL A 71 6.38 -4.60 4.99
C VAL A 71 5.56 -5.36 6.04
N GLY A 72 4.86 -6.43 5.64
CA GLY A 72 4.09 -7.27 6.54
C GLY A 72 4.93 -7.92 7.63
N VAL A 73 6.11 -8.47 7.30
CA VAL A 73 7.03 -9.07 8.27
C VAL A 73 7.59 -8.02 9.24
N LEU A 74 7.99 -6.85 8.72
CA LEU A 74 8.47 -5.76 9.58
C LEU A 74 7.39 -5.28 10.55
N MET A 75 6.16 -5.08 10.07
CA MET A 75 5.01 -4.70 10.90
C MET A 75 4.64 -5.79 11.92
N PHE A 76 4.71 -7.07 11.53
CA PHE A 76 4.49 -8.21 12.43
C PHE A 76 5.49 -8.21 13.60
N LEU A 77 6.78 -8.03 13.32
CA LEU A 77 7.81 -7.99 14.36
C LEU A 77 7.63 -6.77 15.29
N LEU A 78 7.37 -5.58 14.72
CA LEU A 78 7.15 -4.36 15.52
C LEU A 78 5.95 -4.50 16.46
N THR A 79 4.83 -5.02 15.95
CA THR A 79 3.59 -5.19 16.72
C THR A 79 3.68 -6.33 17.73
N PHE A 80 4.38 -7.42 17.41
CA PHE A 80 4.67 -8.50 18.34
C PHE A 80 5.52 -8.01 19.52
N CYS A 81 6.57 -7.22 19.26
CA CYS A 81 7.37 -6.57 20.29
C CYS A 81 6.53 -5.60 21.13
N GLY A 82 5.62 -4.84 20.52
CA GLY A 82 4.67 -3.97 21.22
C GLY A 82 3.74 -4.74 22.16
N CYS A 83 3.18 -5.86 21.69
CA CYS A 83 2.36 -6.75 22.51
C CYS A 83 3.15 -7.30 23.71
N ILE A 84 4.36 -7.84 23.50
CA ILE A 84 5.21 -8.35 24.60
C ILE A 84 5.61 -7.25 25.58
N GLY A 85 6.00 -6.07 25.07
CA GLY A 85 6.39 -4.93 25.90
C GLY A 85 5.26 -4.49 26.82
N SER A 86 4.03 -4.45 26.30
CA SER A 86 2.85 -4.08 27.09
C SER A 86 2.42 -5.16 28.11
N LEU A 87 2.54 -6.45 27.77
CA LEU A 87 2.18 -7.57 28.65
C LEU A 87 3.21 -7.81 29.76
N ARG A 88 4.51 -7.67 29.46
CA ARG A 88 5.59 -7.92 30.41
C ARG A 88 5.88 -6.74 31.34
N GLU A 89 5.19 -5.61 31.16
CA GLU A 89 5.46 -4.34 31.86
C GLU A 89 6.94 -3.96 31.88
N ASN A 90 7.69 -4.38 30.85
CA ASN A 90 9.12 -4.15 30.78
C ASN A 90 9.36 -2.79 30.15
N ILE A 91 9.73 -1.82 31.00
CA ILE A 91 9.96 -0.42 30.62
C ILE A 91 11.00 -0.32 29.50
N CYS A 92 12.05 -1.14 29.51
CA CYS A 92 13.09 -1.12 28.47
C CYS A 92 12.56 -1.57 27.10
N LEU A 93 11.72 -2.61 27.07
CA LEU A 93 11.07 -3.06 25.82
C LEU A 93 10.08 -2.03 25.30
N LEU A 94 9.28 -1.43 26.19
CA LEU A 94 8.32 -0.40 25.82
C LEU A 94 9.02 0.87 25.31
N GLN A 95 10.13 1.27 25.93
CA GLN A 95 10.95 2.40 25.50
C GLN A 95 11.60 2.15 24.13
N THR A 96 12.11 0.94 23.90
CA THR A 96 12.67 0.54 22.59
C THR A 96 11.60 0.56 21.51
N PHE A 97 10.41 0.02 21.80
CA PHE A 97 9.26 0.06 20.89
C PHE A 97 8.86 1.50 20.55
N SER A 98 8.77 2.37 21.56
CA SER A 98 8.44 3.79 21.36
C SER A 98 9.50 4.53 20.53
N LEU A 99 10.79 4.24 20.75
CA LEU A 99 11.88 4.78 19.95
C LEU A 99 11.79 4.30 18.49
N CYS A 100 11.56 3.01 18.26
CA CYS A 100 11.37 2.45 16.93
C CYS A 100 10.20 3.12 16.18
N LEU A 101 9.05 3.30 16.84
CA LEU A 101 7.91 4.01 16.25
C LEU A 101 8.25 5.46 15.92
N THR A 102 8.98 6.15 16.79
CA THR A 102 9.41 7.53 16.56
C THR A 102 10.33 7.61 15.32
N ILE A 103 11.27 6.69 15.18
CA ILE A 103 12.15 6.61 14.00
C ILE A 103 11.33 6.34 12.73
N VAL A 104 10.40 5.38 12.76
CA VAL A 104 9.51 5.10 11.62
C VAL A 104 8.67 6.32 11.25
N PHE A 105 8.14 7.05 12.24
CA PHE A 105 7.39 8.28 12.01
C PHE A 105 8.26 9.36 11.35
N LEU A 106 9.50 9.56 11.81
CA LEU A 106 10.44 10.50 11.19
C LEU A 106 10.80 10.09 9.76
N LEU A 107 10.98 8.79 9.50
CA LEU A 107 11.22 8.27 8.15
C LEU A 107 10.01 8.48 7.23
N GLN A 108 8.79 8.27 7.73
CA GLN A 108 7.56 8.53 6.98
C GLN A 108 7.38 10.02 6.67
N LEU A 109 7.67 10.89 7.64
CA LEU A 109 7.67 12.34 7.44
C LEU A 109 8.69 12.74 6.36
N ALA A 110 9.92 12.24 6.47
CA ALA A 110 10.97 12.51 5.49
C ALA A 110 10.59 11.99 4.10
N ALA A 111 10.05 10.78 4.00
CA ALA A 111 9.56 10.21 2.75
C ALA A 111 8.40 11.04 2.16
N GLY A 112 7.48 11.54 2.99
CA GLY A 112 6.40 12.42 2.56
C GLY A 112 6.90 13.76 2.02
N VAL A 113 7.83 14.39 2.72
CA VAL A 113 8.46 15.65 2.27
C VAL A 113 9.24 15.44 0.97
N LEU A 114 10.04 14.36 0.87
CA LEU A 114 10.76 14.02 -0.36
C LEU A 114 9.80 13.69 -1.50
N GLY A 115 8.71 12.98 -1.23
CA GLY A 115 7.67 12.68 -2.21
C GLY A 115 6.98 13.94 -2.75
N PHE A 116 6.79 14.95 -1.89
CA PHE A 116 6.25 16.24 -2.30
C PHE A 116 7.26 17.06 -3.11
N VAL A 117 8.51 17.17 -2.66
CA VAL A 117 9.56 17.94 -3.35
C VAL A 117 9.92 17.33 -4.71
N PHE A 118 9.92 16.01 -4.83
CA PHE A 118 10.23 15.29 -6.05
C PHE A 118 8.97 14.72 -6.73
N SER A 119 7.84 15.41 -6.61
CA SER A 119 6.54 14.96 -7.11
C SER A 119 6.55 14.60 -8.60
N ASP A 120 7.27 15.36 -9.44
CA ASP A 120 7.35 15.09 -10.87
C ASP A 120 8.09 13.77 -11.17
N LYS A 121 9.18 13.51 -10.44
CA LYS A 121 9.92 12.23 -10.57
C LYS A 121 9.09 11.06 -10.05
N ALA A 122 8.40 11.27 -8.92
CA ALA A 122 7.50 10.26 -8.36
C ALA A 122 6.37 9.93 -9.35
N ARG A 123 5.74 10.95 -9.95
CA ARG A 123 4.72 10.77 -10.99
C ARG A 123 5.26 10.01 -12.20
N GLY A 124 6.46 10.36 -12.67
CA GLY A 124 7.12 9.63 -13.76
C GLY A 124 7.29 8.14 -13.45
N LYS A 125 7.72 7.80 -12.23
CA LYS A 125 7.86 6.41 -11.77
C LYS A 125 6.53 5.69 -11.65
N VAL A 126 5.49 6.35 -11.13
CA VAL A 126 4.14 5.78 -11.07
C VAL A 126 3.60 5.51 -12.48
N ASN A 127 3.81 6.42 -13.42
CA ASN A 127 3.40 6.22 -14.82
C ASN A 127 4.12 5.04 -15.48
N GLU A 128 5.42 4.87 -15.21
CA GLU A 128 6.19 3.71 -15.68
C GLU A 128 5.60 2.39 -15.14
N ILE A 129 5.25 2.35 -13.85
CA ILE A 129 4.60 1.19 -13.23
C ILE A 129 3.23 0.91 -13.87
N ILE A 130 2.40 1.93 -14.06
CA ILE A 130 1.07 1.78 -14.67
C ILE A 130 1.19 1.31 -16.13
N ASN A 131 2.11 1.89 -16.91
CA ASN A 131 2.31 1.50 -18.29
C ASN A 131 2.78 0.04 -18.41
N ASN A 132 3.69 -0.40 -17.54
CA ASN A 132 4.08 -1.80 -17.46
C ASN A 132 2.90 -2.71 -17.08
N ALA A 133 2.02 -2.25 -16.19
CA ALA A 133 0.80 -2.98 -15.83
C ALA A 133 -0.21 -3.05 -16.98
N ILE A 134 -0.35 -1.98 -17.78
CA ILE A 134 -1.20 -1.93 -18.98
C ILE A 134 -0.74 -2.96 -20.02
N VAL A 135 0.57 -3.11 -20.24
CA VAL A 135 1.14 -4.09 -21.18
C VAL A 135 0.72 -5.52 -20.84
N HIS A 136 0.60 -5.85 -19.54
CA HIS A 136 0.26 -7.19 -19.04
C HIS A 136 -1.20 -7.29 -18.59
N TYR A 137 -2.08 -6.36 -18.99
CA TYR A 137 -3.45 -6.26 -18.49
C TYR A 137 -4.29 -7.53 -18.70
N ARG A 138 -4.03 -8.29 -19.78
CA ARG A 138 -4.75 -9.53 -20.11
C ARG A 138 -4.07 -10.80 -19.60
N ASP A 139 -2.90 -10.69 -19.01
CA ASP A 139 -2.11 -11.85 -18.58
C ASP A 139 -2.59 -12.38 -17.22
N ASP A 140 -3.17 -11.52 -16.38
CA ASP A 140 -3.63 -11.85 -15.03
C ASP A 140 -5.00 -11.19 -14.74
N LEU A 141 -5.98 -12.01 -14.38
CA LEU A 141 -7.34 -11.57 -14.05
C LEU A 141 -7.36 -10.67 -12.81
N ASP A 142 -6.48 -10.90 -11.84
CA ASP A 142 -6.39 -10.07 -10.63
C ASP A 142 -5.82 -8.69 -10.95
N LEU A 143 -4.83 -8.63 -11.85
CA LEU A 143 -4.30 -7.37 -12.38
C LEU A 143 -5.38 -6.61 -13.15
N GLN A 144 -6.14 -7.32 -13.98
CA GLN A 144 -7.25 -6.76 -14.74
C GLN A 144 -8.28 -6.08 -13.81
N ASN A 145 -8.75 -6.83 -12.81
CA ASN A 145 -9.71 -6.36 -11.82
C ASN A 145 -9.18 -5.17 -11.01
N LEU A 146 -7.90 -5.19 -10.65
CA LEU A 146 -7.27 -4.10 -9.89
C LEU A 146 -7.20 -2.80 -10.70
N ILE A 147 -6.78 -2.89 -11.97
CA ILE A 147 -6.71 -1.71 -12.85
C ILE A 147 -8.12 -1.17 -13.11
N ASP A 148 -9.09 -2.03 -13.40
CA ASP A 148 -10.47 -1.63 -13.63
C ASP A 148 -11.11 -0.98 -12.40
N PHE A 149 -10.87 -1.54 -11.21
CA PHE A 149 -11.30 -0.95 -9.95
C PHE A 149 -10.67 0.42 -9.74
N GLY A 150 -9.36 0.55 -9.97
CA GLY A 150 -8.64 1.81 -9.84
C GLY A 150 -9.21 2.88 -10.78
N GLN A 151 -9.37 2.56 -12.05
CA GLN A 151 -9.89 3.48 -13.07
C GLN A 151 -11.30 3.96 -12.75
N LYS A 152 -12.20 3.06 -12.35
CA LYS A 152 -13.55 3.44 -11.90
C LYS A 152 -13.54 4.25 -10.62
N LYS A 153 -12.72 3.87 -9.64
CA LYS A 153 -12.69 4.50 -8.32
C LYS A 153 -12.15 5.94 -8.39
N PHE A 154 -11.15 6.17 -9.23
CA PHE A 154 -10.49 7.46 -9.38
C PHE A 154 -10.98 8.27 -10.60
N GLY A 155 -11.87 7.70 -11.42
CA GLY A 155 -12.39 8.37 -12.62
C GLY A 155 -11.30 8.68 -13.66
N CYS A 156 -10.30 7.82 -13.77
CA CYS A 156 -9.15 8.00 -14.65
C CYS A 156 -9.07 6.88 -15.70
N CYS A 157 -8.31 7.12 -16.77
CA CYS A 157 -8.06 6.12 -17.81
C CYS A 157 -6.62 6.20 -18.29
N GLY A 158 -5.88 5.09 -18.16
CA GLY A 158 -4.44 5.04 -18.39
C GLY A 158 -3.61 5.63 -17.24
N GLY A 159 -2.31 5.84 -17.46
CA GLY A 159 -1.42 6.44 -16.46
C GLY A 159 -1.41 7.97 -16.54
N ILE A 160 -1.31 8.49 -17.76
CA ILE A 160 -1.38 9.92 -18.10
C ILE A 160 -2.62 10.19 -18.95
N SER A 161 -2.92 9.31 -19.89
CA SER A 161 -3.98 9.49 -20.88
C SER A 161 -4.57 8.14 -21.30
N TYR A 162 -5.81 8.17 -21.79
CA TYR A 162 -6.47 7.00 -22.38
C TYR A 162 -5.65 6.39 -23.54
N LYS A 163 -4.78 7.19 -24.18
CA LYS A 163 -3.87 6.74 -25.23
C LYS A 163 -2.83 5.74 -24.76
N ASP A 164 -2.54 5.68 -23.45
CA ASP A 164 -1.56 4.72 -22.89
C ASP A 164 -1.98 3.26 -23.15
N TRP A 165 -3.28 3.02 -23.38
CA TRP A 165 -3.79 1.70 -23.78
C TRP A 165 -3.23 1.20 -25.12
N SER A 166 -2.69 2.06 -25.98
CA SER A 166 -2.03 1.61 -27.20
C SER A 166 -0.75 0.80 -26.95
N LEU A 167 -0.21 0.82 -25.72
CA LEU A 167 0.92 0.00 -25.31
C LEU A 167 0.55 -1.49 -25.19
N ASN A 168 -0.72 -1.81 -24.93
CA ASN A 168 -1.19 -3.18 -24.80
C ASN A 168 -1.46 -3.80 -26.18
N MET A 169 -1.07 -5.06 -26.39
CA MET A 169 -1.18 -5.72 -27.69
C MET A 169 -2.63 -5.81 -28.21
N TYR A 170 -3.61 -5.90 -27.32
CA TYR A 170 -5.02 -6.05 -27.71
C TYR A 170 -5.70 -4.72 -28.09
N PHE A 171 -5.21 -3.60 -27.54
CA PHE A 171 -5.80 -2.26 -27.73
C PHE A 171 -5.02 -1.40 -28.73
N ASN A 172 -3.80 -1.82 -29.09
CA ASN A 172 -2.92 -1.11 -30.03
C ASN A 172 -3.64 -0.83 -31.37
N CYS A 173 -3.59 0.42 -31.82
CA CYS A 173 -4.34 0.92 -32.98
C CYS A 173 -3.60 0.76 -34.32
N SER A 174 -2.75 -0.27 -34.47
CA SER A 174 -2.10 -0.59 -35.74
C SER A 174 -3.09 -1.25 -36.72
N GLU A 175 -2.97 -0.95 -38.02
CA GLU A 175 -3.83 -1.56 -39.05
C GLU A 175 -3.72 -3.09 -39.11
N ASP A 176 -2.56 -3.62 -38.75
CA ASP A 176 -2.28 -5.06 -38.75
C ASP A 176 -2.75 -5.79 -37.48
N ASN A 177 -3.33 -5.09 -36.49
CA ASN A 177 -3.76 -5.72 -35.25
C ASN A 177 -5.10 -6.48 -35.45
N PRO A 178 -5.13 -7.83 -35.33
CA PRO A 178 -6.34 -8.61 -35.54
C PRO A 178 -7.32 -8.54 -34.35
N SER A 179 -6.96 -7.85 -33.27
CA SER A 179 -7.77 -7.79 -32.05
C SER A 179 -9.07 -7.03 -32.26
N ARG A 180 -10.17 -7.59 -31.75
CA ARG A 180 -11.50 -6.92 -31.75
C ARG A 180 -11.53 -5.64 -30.90
N GLU A 181 -10.59 -5.51 -29.97
CA GLU A 181 -10.44 -4.38 -29.07
C GLU A 181 -9.45 -3.33 -29.59
N ARG A 182 -9.03 -3.45 -30.85
CA ARG A 182 -8.14 -2.49 -31.51
C ARG A 182 -8.74 -1.07 -31.44
N CYS A 183 -7.88 -0.08 -31.16
CA CYS A 183 -8.26 1.33 -31.04
C CYS A 183 -9.34 1.60 -29.96
N SER A 184 -9.53 0.68 -29.01
CA SER A 184 -10.46 0.84 -27.89
C SER A 184 -9.72 0.95 -26.55
N VAL A 185 -10.50 1.13 -25.48
CA VAL A 185 -10.03 1.14 -24.09
C VAL A 185 -10.88 0.15 -23.29
N PRO A 186 -10.42 -0.32 -22.11
CA PRO A 186 -11.25 -1.19 -21.29
C PRO A 186 -12.54 -0.52 -20.86
N TYR A 187 -13.53 -1.36 -20.55
CA TYR A 187 -14.86 -0.93 -20.13
C TYR A 187 -14.84 -0.04 -18.87
N SER A 188 -13.81 -0.16 -18.02
CA SER A 188 -13.59 0.68 -16.84
C SER A 188 -13.29 2.14 -17.17
N CYS A 189 -12.80 2.42 -18.38
CA CYS A 189 -12.60 3.76 -18.94
C CYS A 189 -13.83 4.33 -19.67
N CYS A 190 -14.85 3.51 -19.95
CA CYS A 190 -16.00 3.96 -20.73
C CYS A 190 -16.89 4.86 -19.86
N LEU A 191 -17.20 6.05 -20.37
CA LEU A 191 -18.17 6.94 -19.74
C LEU A 191 -19.58 6.37 -19.92
N PRO A 192 -20.43 6.38 -18.87
CA PRO A 192 -21.83 5.99 -19.02
C PRO A 192 -22.51 6.94 -20.00
N VAL A 193 -23.17 6.37 -21.02
CA VAL A 193 -23.93 7.14 -22.01
C VAL A 193 -25.12 7.80 -21.29
N PRO A 194 -25.32 9.12 -21.37
CA PRO A 194 -26.33 9.84 -20.58
C PRO A 194 -27.81 9.45 -20.80
N ASN A 195 -28.11 8.50 -21.71
CA ASN A 195 -29.48 8.06 -22.00
C ASN A 195 -29.79 6.59 -21.63
N GLN A 196 -28.93 5.90 -20.87
CA GLN A 196 -29.14 4.50 -20.47
C GLN A 196 -29.57 4.36 -19.00
N LEU A 197 -30.45 5.25 -18.52
CA LEU A 197 -31.27 5.02 -17.32
C LEU A 197 -32.75 4.79 -17.65
N THR A 198 -33.10 4.74 -18.94
CA THR A 198 -34.45 4.39 -19.40
C THR A 198 -34.39 3.66 -20.75
N GLY A 199 -34.47 2.33 -20.72
CA GLY A 199 -34.75 1.53 -21.93
C GLY A 199 -33.79 0.37 -22.13
N GLY A 200 -34.24 -0.83 -21.80
CA GLY A 200 -33.52 -2.07 -22.11
C GLY A 200 -33.46 -2.36 -23.61
N SER A 201 -32.54 -3.28 -23.94
CA SER A 201 -32.36 -4.01 -25.20
C SER A 201 -32.26 -3.18 -26.48
N GLU A 202 -31.05 -3.10 -27.03
CA GLU A 202 -30.80 -3.56 -28.41
C GLU A 202 -29.29 -3.68 -28.67
N ASP A 203 -28.90 -4.87 -29.08
CA ASP A 203 -27.58 -5.23 -29.59
C ASP A 203 -27.23 -4.35 -30.80
N THR A 204 -26.03 -3.77 -30.84
CA THR A 204 -25.43 -3.41 -32.13
C THR A 204 -23.91 -3.56 -32.06
N HIS A 205 -23.47 -4.73 -32.48
CA HIS A 205 -22.22 -4.91 -33.20
C HIS A 205 -22.16 -3.94 -34.38
N LEU A 206 -21.12 -3.11 -34.46
CA LEU A 206 -20.45 -2.81 -35.73
C LEU A 206 -18.97 -2.54 -35.45
#